data_AF-A0A9D3VH07-F1
#
_entry.id   AF-A0A9D3VH07-F1
#
_cell.length_a   1.000
_cell.length_b   1.000
_cell.length_c   1.000
_cell.angle_alpha   90.00
_cell.angle_beta   90.00
_cell.angle_gamma   90.00
#
_symmetry.space_group_name_H-M   'P 1'
#
loop_
_entity.id
_entity.type
_entity.pdbx_description
1 polymer ?
#
loop_
_entity_poly.entity_id
_entity_poly.type
_entity_poly.pdbx_seq_one_letter_code
_entity_poly.pdbx_strand_id
1 'polypeptide(L)'
;MDLKNDYFLVKFQEVVDYIRALKKPWIVFGQYLTIQPWSQFFSTSQPYPSNVVVWIHLLGILGFMYRQSVLMKIGEMVGNVIKLDDHTDNA
;
A
#
# COMPACT_ATOMS: atom_id res chain seq x y z
N MET A 1 -7.84 -10.51 -15.77
CA MET A 1 -7.51 -11.93 -16.06
C MET A 1 -7.16 -12.60 -14.75
N ASP A 2 -7.61 -13.83 -14.52
CA ASP A 2 -7.23 -14.64 -13.35
C ASP A 2 -5.85 -15.30 -13.61
N LEU A 3 -4.94 -15.23 -12.65
CA LEU A 3 -3.57 -15.74 -12.74
C LEU A 3 -3.28 -16.95 -11.82
N LYS A 4 -4.31 -17.53 -11.16
CA LYS A 4 -4.21 -18.60 -10.14
C LYS A 4 -3.65 -18.11 -8.80
N ASN A 5 -3.91 -18.84 -7.71
CA ASN A 5 -3.49 -18.54 -6.34
C ASN A 5 -3.97 -17.17 -5.85
N ASP A 6 -5.22 -16.84 -6.13
CA ASP A 6 -5.89 -15.58 -5.74
C ASP A 6 -5.23 -14.30 -6.29
N TYR A 7 -4.44 -14.43 -7.36
CA TYR A 7 -3.87 -13.29 -8.08
C TYR A 7 -4.69 -12.94 -9.32
N PHE A 8 -4.84 -11.63 -9.54
CA PHE A 8 -5.59 -11.09 -10.67
C PHE A 8 -4.76 -10.03 -11.39
N LEU A 9 -4.77 -10.08 -12.72
CA LEU A 9 -4.25 -9.01 -13.57
C LEU A 9 -5.36 -8.04 -13.94
N VAL A 10 -5.16 -6.77 -13.58
CA VAL A 10 -6.05 -5.67 -13.93
C VAL A 10 -5.32 -4.72 -14.86
N LYS A 11 -5.95 -4.39 -15.99
CA LYS A 11 -5.46 -3.37 -16.93
C LYS A 11 -6.39 -2.16 -16.84
N PHE A 12 -5.84 -1.02 -16.46
CA PHE A 12 -6.56 0.25 -16.44
C PHE A 12 -6.49 0.92 -17.81
N GLN A 13 -7.56 1.64 -18.18
CA GLN A 13 -7.58 2.46 -19.39
C GLN A 13 -6.93 3.82 -19.12
N GLU A 14 -7.30 4.44 -18.00
CA GLU A 14 -6.80 5.74 -17.57
C GLU A 14 -5.70 5.61 -16.51
N VAL A 15 -4.63 6.38 -16.67
CA VAL A 15 -3.51 6.42 -15.71
C VAL A 15 -3.97 6.92 -14.35
N VAL A 16 -4.97 7.80 -14.30
CA VAL A 16 -5.53 8.33 -13.06
C VAL A 16 -6.15 7.23 -12.21
N ASP A 17 -6.84 6.27 -12.83
CA ASP A 17 -7.46 5.15 -12.11
C ASP A 17 -6.43 4.15 -11.61
N TYR A 18 -5.38 3.90 -12.41
CA TYR A 18 -4.22 3.12 -11.99
C TYR A 18 -3.55 3.73 -10.74
N ILE A 19 -3.29 5.04 -10.77
CA ILE A 19 -2.68 5.76 -9.63
C ILE A 19 -3.61 5.71 -8.42
N ARG A 20 -4.94 5.85 -8.61
CA ARG A 20 -5.92 5.77 -7.54
C ARG A 20 -5.96 4.38 -6.90
N ALA A 21 -5.87 3.33 -7.71
CA ALA A 21 -5.80 1.93 -7.25
C ALA A 21 -4.56 1.68 -6.37
N LEU A 22 -3.40 2.24 -6.71
CA LEU A 22 -2.18 2.05 -5.90
C LEU A 22 -2.16 2.85 -4.59
N LYS A 23 -2.93 3.94 -4.51
CA LYS A 23 -2.79 4.95 -3.44
C LYS A 23 -3.52 4.66 -2.15
N LYS A 24 -4.41 3.66 -2.08
CA LYS A 24 -5.21 3.38 -0.87
C LYS A 24 -5.27 1.89 -0.57
N PRO A 25 -5.41 1.50 0.71
CA PRO A 25 -5.73 0.12 1.05
C PRO A 25 -7.15 -0.15 0.57
N TRP A 26 -7.34 -1.28 -0.09
CA TRP A 26 -8.65 -1.74 -0.52
C TRP A 26 -9.12 -2.80 0.45
N ILE A 27 -10.23 -2.53 1.13
CA ILE A 27 -10.93 -3.51 1.95
C ILE A 27 -12.24 -3.80 1.25
N VAL A 28 -12.40 -5.04 0.80
CA VAL A 28 -13.61 -5.50 0.11
C VAL A 28 -14.17 -6.66 0.92
N PHE A 29 -15.38 -6.53 1.43
CA PHE A 29 -16.01 -7.52 2.33
C PHE A 29 -15.14 -7.94 3.52
N GLY A 30 -14.36 -7.00 4.08
CA GLY A 30 -13.48 -7.27 5.22
C GLY A 30 -12.15 -7.96 4.86
N GLN A 31 -11.91 -8.26 3.58
CA GLN A 31 -10.64 -8.79 3.10
C GLN A 31 -9.75 -7.66 2.57
N TYR A 32 -8.47 -7.72 2.91
CA TYR A 32 -7.45 -6.79 2.39
C TYR A 32 -7.02 -7.21 0.99
N LEU A 33 -7.12 -6.29 0.05
CA LEU A 33 -6.62 -6.47 -1.29
C LEU A 33 -5.30 -5.70 -1.46
N THR A 34 -4.24 -6.44 -1.76
CA THR A 34 -2.91 -5.87 -2.05
C THR A 34 -2.78 -5.62 -3.54
N ILE A 35 -2.52 -4.37 -3.91
CA ILE A 35 -2.30 -3.96 -5.31
C ILE A 35 -0.83 -3.61 -5.47
N GLN A 36 -0.20 -4.13 -6.52
CA GLN A 36 1.17 -3.78 -6.91
C GLN A 36 1.25 -3.49 -8.42
N PRO A 37 2.20 -2.67 -8.86
CA PRO A 37 2.53 -2.55 -10.28
C PRO A 37 2.87 -3.91 -10.90
N TRP A 38 2.51 -4.08 -12.18
CA TRP A 38 2.88 -5.29 -12.90
C TRP A 38 4.41 -5.38 -13.04
N SER A 39 4.93 -6.60 -12.90
CA SER A 39 6.36 -6.92 -13.07
C SER A 39 6.51 -8.17 -13.91
N GLN A 40 7.47 -8.15 -14.84
CA GLN A 40 7.84 -9.33 -15.64
C GLN A 40 8.38 -10.50 -14.78
N PHE A 41 8.86 -10.20 -13.57
CA PHE A 41 9.38 -11.19 -12.62
C PHE A 41 8.30 -11.71 -11.67
N PHE A 42 7.05 -11.29 -11.85
CA PHE A 42 5.94 -11.78 -11.05
C PHE A 42 5.65 -13.25 -11.36
N SER A 43 5.54 -14.07 -10.32
CA SER A 43 5.24 -15.50 -10.43
C SER A 43 4.17 -15.89 -9.42
N THR A 44 3.08 -16.48 -9.90
CA THR A 44 2.02 -17.00 -9.03
C THR A 44 2.39 -18.30 -8.36
N SER A 45 3.50 -18.94 -8.76
CA SER A 45 3.99 -20.17 -8.11
C SER A 45 4.61 -19.92 -6.73
N GLN A 46 4.90 -18.66 -6.38
CA GLN A 46 5.40 -18.32 -5.05
C GLN A 46 4.23 -18.30 -4.05
N PRO A 47 4.41 -18.88 -2.84
CA PRO A 47 3.37 -18.91 -1.81
C PRO A 47 3.03 -17.51 -1.26
N TYR A 48 3.90 -16.51 -1.46
CA TYR A 48 3.71 -15.13 -1.03
C TYR A 48 4.30 -14.16 -2.05
N PRO A 49 3.75 -12.93 -2.16
CA PRO A 49 4.31 -11.90 -3.02
C PRO A 49 5.71 -11.51 -2.54
N SER A 50 6.65 -11.30 -3.47
CA SER A 50 8.02 -10.87 -3.12
C SER A 50 8.07 -9.43 -2.60
N ASN A 51 7.12 -8.58 -3.00
CA ASN A 51 6.96 -7.22 -2.51
C ASN A 51 5.50 -6.99 -2.16
N VAL A 52 5.25 -6.36 -1.01
CA VAL A 52 3.92 -5.95 -0.57
C VAL A 52 3.96 -4.51 -0.11
N VAL A 53 2.93 -3.75 -0.48
CA VAL A 53 2.69 -2.42 0.08
C VAL A 53 1.72 -2.60 1.24
N VAL A 54 2.19 -2.26 2.43
CA VAL A 54 1.40 -2.35 3.67
C VAL A 54 1.05 -0.97 4.18
N TRP A 55 -0.13 -0.87 4.78
CA TRP A 55 -0.60 0.34 5.44
C TRP A 55 -0.45 0.16 6.94
N ILE A 56 0.36 1.01 7.56
CA ILE A 56 0.61 0.96 9.00
C ILE A 56 -0.15 2.11 9.64
N HIS A 57 -1.13 1.76 10.48
CA HIS A 57 -1.83 2.74 11.29
C HIS A 57 -1.23 2.74 12.69
N LEU A 58 -0.57 3.84 13.06
CA LEU A 58 0.05 3.98 14.37
C LEU A 58 -0.96 4.58 15.36
N LEU A 59 -1.56 3.71 16.18
CA LEU A 59 -2.52 4.11 17.22
C LEU A 59 -1.81 4.60 18.49
N GLY A 60 -2.38 5.59 19.18
CA GLY A 60 -1.93 6.03 20.50
C GLY A 60 -0.64 6.87 20.51
N ILE A 61 -0.21 7.37 19.34
CA ILE A 61 0.91 8.30 19.25
C ILE A 61 0.49 9.69 19.75
N LEU A 62 1.31 10.30 20.62
CA LEU A 62 1.09 11.66 21.12
C LEU A 62 1.13 12.66 19.96
N GLY A 63 0.25 13.68 19.97
CA GLY A 63 0.12 14.61 18.83
C GLY A 63 1.45 15.24 18.36
N PHE A 64 2.40 15.51 19.26
CA PHE A 64 3.71 16.07 18.90
C PHE A 64 4.63 15.11 18.11
N MET A 65 4.34 13.81 18.15
CA MET A 65 5.02 12.74 17.42
C MET A 65 4.38 12.51 16.05
N TYR A 66 3.22 13.11 15.76
CA TYR A 66 2.56 13.10 14.45
C TYR A 66 3.21 14.10 13.47
N ARG A 67 4.50 14.38 13.64
CA ARG A 67 5.27 15.17 12.67
C ARG A 67 5.71 14.26 11.54
N GLN A 68 5.60 14.74 10.31
CA GLN A 68 5.97 13.99 9.12
C GLN A 68 7.39 13.42 9.21
N SER A 69 8.35 14.17 9.76
CA SER A 69 9.73 13.71 9.97
C SER A 69 9.84 12.52 10.94
N VAL A 70 9.01 12.48 11.99
CA VAL A 70 8.97 11.37 12.96
C VAL A 70 8.32 10.14 12.33
N LEU A 71 7.18 10.33 11.67
CA LEU A 71 6.48 9.25 10.95
C LEU A 71 7.34 8.65 9.85
N MET A 72 8.08 9.49 9.11
CA MET A 72 9.04 9.03 8.10
C MET A 72 10.13 8.18 8.73
N LYS A 73 10.73 8.62 9.85
CA LYS A 73 11.76 7.85 10.58
C LYS A 73 11.25 6.49 11.04
N ILE A 74 10.03 6.43 11.59
CA ILE A 74 9.39 5.18 12.02
C ILE A 74 9.14 4.28 10.82
N GLY A 75 8.60 4.83 9.73
CA GLY A 75 8.34 4.09 8.50
C GLY A 75 9.61 3.52 7.89
N GLU A 76 10.70 4.30 7.82
CA GLU A 76 12.01 3.89 7.32
C GLU A 76 12.64 2.75 8.14
N MET A 77 12.32 2.66 9.44
CA MET A 77 12.74 1.52 10.27
C MET A 77 11.99 0.23 9.91
N VAL A 78 10.77 0.32 9.38
CA VAL A 78 9.99 -0.85 8.95
C VAL A 78 10.31 -1.23 7.50
N GLY A 79 10.52 -0.24 6.63
CA GLY A 79 10.85 -0.45 5.22
C GLY A 79 10.80 0.83 4.40
N ASN A 80 10.72 0.68 3.07
CA ASN A 80 10.65 1.85 2.18
C ASN A 80 9.30 2.56 2.33
N VAL A 81 9.33 3.83 2.73
CA VAL A 81 8.12 4.66 2.88
C VAL A 81 7.69 5.18 1.52
N ILE A 82 6.54 4.71 1.04
CA ILE A 82 5.97 5.13 -0.26
C ILE A 82 5.18 6.43 -0.12
N LYS A 83 4.41 6.54 0.96
CA LYS A 83 3.54 7.69 1.21
C LYS A 83 3.22 7.80 2.71
N LEU A 84 3.16 9.02 3.21
CA LEU A 84 2.57 9.35 4.50
C LEU A 84 1.16 9.91 4.30
N ASP A 85 0.27 9.64 5.23
CA ASP A 85 -1.09 10.20 5.18
C ASP A 85 -1.05 11.64 5.69
N ASP A 86 -1.47 12.58 4.85
CA ASP A 86 -1.39 14.03 5.12
C ASP A 86 -2.59 14.53 5.95
N HIS A 87 -3.33 13.65 6.63
CA HIS A 87 -4.54 13.99 7.38
C HIS A 87 -4.30 14.84 8.65
N THR A 88 -3.15 15.49 8.79
CA THR A 88 -2.85 16.35 9.93
C THR A 88 -2.19 17.66 9.50
N ASP A 89 -2.97 18.50 8.81
CA ASP A 89 -2.76 19.95 8.83
C ASP A 89 -4.12 20.63 8.72
N ASN A 90 -4.88 20.57 9.83
CA ASN A 90 -6.06 21.39 10.08
C ASN A 90 -6.12 21.61 11.59
N ALA A 91 -5.23 22.45 12.11
CA ALA A 91 -5.34 23.06 13.42
C ALA A 91 -4.99 24.55 13.29
#